data_AF-A0A7K8YUD8-F1
#
_entry.id   AF-A0A7K8YUD8-F1
#
_cell.length_a   1.000
_cell.length_b   1.000
_cell.length_c   1.000
_cell.angle_alpha   90.00
_cell.angle_beta   90.00
_cell.angle_gamma   90.00
#
_symmetry.space_group_name_H-M   'P 1'
#
loop_
_entity.id
_entity.type
_entity.pdbx_description
1 polymer ?
#
loop_
_entity_poly.entity_id
_entity_poly.type
_entity_poly.pdbx_seq_one_letter_code
_entity_poly.pdbx_strand_id
1 'polypeptide(L)'
;ESATAFGCLMSDMWLGEYDCVSPEAFHSVFGKRYPAFSRRTPHDAQEFLLCVLEELHQAFKEVRAQPQHRASAEARRGSGSGTSIIKQLFEGQLSHGITCLKCKTITNRSESFTILSLPLPSGRVCSLEDCLECFFQSDTLTWNNQIHCCWCGTNQDATVKATITRAPPIIIFHLKRFAWQDKHRRKLSTTVCYPFHNLDLSPYSSTFLYNNAVYSLCAVVNHTGDIDYGHYTAFCKHSATKHWYSFDDVQVTRIPDAAVQTDTAYLLFY
;
A
#
# COMPACT_ATOMS: atom_id res chain seq x y z
N GLU A 1 13.79 15.83 -10.93
CA GLU A 1 12.72 16.85 -11.09
C GLU A 1 11.47 16.52 -10.28
N SER A 2 10.84 15.34 -10.44
CA SER A 2 9.60 14.97 -9.73
C SER A 2 9.69 15.10 -8.21
N ALA A 3 10.78 14.58 -7.60
CA ALA A 3 11.00 14.69 -6.15
C ALA A 3 11.22 16.13 -5.67
N THR A 4 11.83 16.99 -6.49
CA THR A 4 12.01 18.41 -6.19
C THR A 4 10.66 19.13 -6.21
N ALA A 5 9.85 18.90 -7.25
CA ALA A 5 8.51 19.47 -7.34
C ALA A 5 7.60 19.00 -6.20
N PHE A 6 7.70 17.73 -5.82
CA PHE A 6 7.02 17.19 -4.63
C PHE A 6 7.49 17.89 -3.34
N GLY A 7 8.79 18.09 -3.17
CA GLY A 7 9.35 18.80 -2.00
C GLY A 7 8.89 20.26 -1.91
N CYS A 8 8.81 20.97 -3.04
CA CYS A 8 8.24 22.33 -3.09
C CYS A 8 6.78 22.33 -2.67
N LEU A 9 5.95 21.46 -3.26
CA LEU A 9 4.53 21.34 -2.91
C LEU A 9 4.34 21.04 -1.42
N MET A 10 5.12 20.11 -0.86
CA MET A 10 5.09 19.82 0.57
C MET A 10 5.52 21.02 1.41
N SER A 11 6.52 21.80 0.97
CA SER A 11 6.93 23.00 1.71
C SER A 11 5.80 24.04 1.75
N ASP A 12 5.19 24.33 0.60
CA ASP A 12 4.09 25.29 0.47
C ASP A 12 2.88 24.90 1.33
N MET A 13 2.55 23.59 1.39
CA MET A 13 1.45 23.06 2.21
C MET A 13 1.73 23.16 3.72
N TRP A 14 2.98 23.06 4.17
CA TRP A 14 3.33 22.97 5.59
C TRP A 14 3.78 24.30 6.21
N LEU A 15 4.14 25.29 5.40
CA LEU A 15 4.53 26.63 5.88
C LEU A 15 3.33 27.43 6.42
N GLY A 16 2.11 27.09 6.01
CA GLY A 16 0.89 27.77 6.48
C GLY A 16 0.71 29.19 5.92
N GLU A 17 1.43 29.53 4.85
CA GLU A 17 1.33 30.83 4.16
C GLU A 17 0.09 30.91 3.25
N TYR A 18 -0.47 29.77 2.86
CA TYR A 18 -1.58 29.66 1.92
C TYR A 18 -2.70 28.78 2.47
N ASP A 19 -3.94 29.17 2.23
CA ASP A 19 -5.13 28.35 2.55
C ASP A 19 -5.28 27.16 1.59
N CYS A 20 -4.80 27.29 0.36
CA CYS A 20 -4.77 26.23 -0.63
C CYS A 20 -3.56 26.38 -1.57
N VAL A 21 -3.03 25.24 -2.06
CA VAL A 21 -1.85 25.21 -2.95
C VAL A 21 -2.18 24.38 -4.18
N SER A 22 -1.85 24.90 -5.37
CA SER A 22 -2.03 24.18 -6.64
C SER A 22 -0.88 23.18 -6.88
N PRO A 23 -1.16 21.89 -7.10
CA PRO A 23 -0.13 20.89 -7.39
C PRO A 23 0.31 20.88 -8.86
N GLU A 24 -0.02 21.89 -9.67
CA GLU A 24 0.18 21.89 -11.13
C GLU A 24 1.63 21.66 -11.56
N ALA A 25 2.60 22.25 -10.84
CA ALA A 25 4.02 22.03 -11.11
C ALA A 25 4.41 20.55 -10.92
N PHE A 26 3.95 19.93 -9.83
CA PHE A 26 4.17 18.52 -9.57
C PHE A 26 3.47 17.64 -10.61
N HIS A 27 2.18 17.91 -10.88
CA HIS A 27 1.39 17.18 -11.87
C HIS A 27 2.00 17.24 -13.28
N SER A 28 2.51 18.40 -13.70
CA SER A 28 3.16 18.57 -14.99
C SER A 28 4.43 17.73 -15.12
N VAL A 29 5.31 17.77 -14.12
CA VAL A 29 6.56 16.99 -14.12
C VAL A 29 6.26 15.49 -14.02
N PHE A 30 5.31 15.10 -13.17
CA PHE A 30 4.91 13.71 -12.99
C PHE A 30 4.26 13.13 -14.25
N GLY A 31 3.38 13.90 -14.91
CA GLY A 31 2.71 13.49 -16.15
C GLY A 31 3.69 13.20 -17.30
N LYS A 32 4.80 13.94 -17.40
CA LYS A 32 5.86 13.65 -18.39
C LYS A 32 6.46 12.25 -18.21
N ARG A 33 6.56 11.80 -16.96
CA ARG A 33 7.13 10.49 -16.60
C ARG A 33 6.11 9.36 -16.72
N TYR A 34 4.87 9.64 -16.34
CA TYR A 34 3.74 8.73 -16.44
C TYR A 34 2.63 9.36 -17.32
N PRO A 35 2.70 9.17 -18.65
CA PRO A 35 1.74 9.76 -19.59
C PRO A 35 0.28 9.42 -19.29
N ALA A 36 0.02 8.29 -18.63
CA ALA A 36 -1.31 7.90 -18.16
C ALA A 36 -1.96 8.99 -17.29
N PHE A 37 -1.19 9.60 -16.38
CA PHE A 37 -1.67 10.66 -15.48
C PHE A 37 -1.54 12.08 -16.07
N SER A 38 -1.07 12.23 -17.31
CA SER A 38 -1.05 13.56 -17.97
C SER A 38 -2.46 14.03 -18.35
N ARG A 39 -3.38 13.09 -18.57
CA ARG A 39 -4.76 13.37 -18.93
C ARG A 39 -5.54 13.71 -17.66
N ARG A 40 -6.41 14.71 -17.73
CA ARG A 40 -7.31 15.09 -16.62
C ARG A 40 -8.52 14.14 -16.55
N THR A 41 -8.24 12.84 -16.53
CA THR A 41 -9.24 11.78 -16.37
C THR A 41 -9.21 11.24 -14.94
N PRO A 42 -10.31 10.67 -14.42
CA PRO A 42 -10.26 9.97 -13.15
C PRO A 42 -9.25 8.81 -13.20
N HIS A 43 -8.49 8.63 -12.11
CA HIS A 43 -7.50 7.57 -11.97
C HIS A 43 -7.68 6.87 -10.63
N ASP A 44 -7.10 5.66 -10.53
CA ASP A 44 -7.06 4.92 -9.28
C ASP A 44 -6.00 5.54 -8.34
N ALA A 45 -6.43 5.95 -7.14
CA ALA A 45 -5.54 6.54 -6.14
C ALA A 45 -4.44 5.57 -5.68
N GLN A 46 -4.70 4.26 -5.70
CA GLN A 46 -3.72 3.22 -5.35
C GLN A 46 -2.60 3.14 -6.39
N GLU A 47 -2.96 3.18 -7.68
CA GLU A 47 -2.00 3.18 -8.79
C GLU A 47 -1.14 4.44 -8.76
N PHE A 48 -1.78 5.61 -8.60
CA PHE A 48 -1.09 6.89 -8.48
C PHE A 48 -0.09 6.88 -7.32
N LEU A 49 -0.50 6.40 -6.14
CA LEU A 49 0.35 6.33 -4.96
C LEU A 49 1.58 5.44 -5.17
N LEU A 50 1.43 4.27 -5.78
CA LEU A 50 2.56 3.40 -6.11
C LEU A 50 3.57 4.08 -7.03
N CYS A 51 3.09 4.77 -8.07
CA CYS A 51 3.96 5.51 -8.99
C CYS A 51 4.70 6.67 -8.29
N VAL A 52 4.01 7.42 -7.41
CA VAL A 52 4.65 8.50 -6.65
C VAL A 52 5.72 7.95 -5.70
N LEU A 53 5.43 6.88 -4.94
CA LEU A 53 6.40 6.29 -4.01
C LEU A 53 7.62 5.72 -4.74
N GLU A 54 7.44 5.10 -5.91
CA GLU A 54 8.56 4.59 -6.71
C GLU A 54 9.45 5.72 -7.25
N GLU A 55 8.87 6.82 -7.75
CA GLU A 55 9.67 7.97 -8.20
C GLU A 55 10.46 8.61 -7.06
N LEU A 56 9.84 8.79 -5.89
CA LEU A 56 10.53 9.28 -4.70
C LEU A 56 11.62 8.30 -4.28
N HIS A 57 11.36 6.99 -4.36
CA HIS A 57 12.36 5.97 -4.07
C HIS A 57 13.59 6.12 -4.96
N GLN A 58 13.41 6.19 -6.28
CA GLN A 58 14.50 6.31 -7.24
C GLN A 58 15.28 7.62 -7.06
N ALA A 59 14.58 8.74 -6.91
CA ALA A 59 15.23 10.04 -6.69
C ALA A 59 16.12 10.04 -5.44
N PHE A 60 15.67 9.44 -4.34
CA PHE A 60 16.46 9.40 -3.10
C PHE A 60 17.56 8.31 -3.10
N LYS A 61 17.49 7.31 -3.98
CA LYS A 61 18.62 6.39 -4.22
C LYS A 61 19.76 7.10 -4.95
N GLU A 62 19.44 7.85 -6.00
CA GLU A 62 20.44 8.51 -6.85
C GLU A 62 21.30 9.51 -6.07
N VAL A 63 20.68 10.26 -5.14
CA VAL A 63 21.40 11.18 -4.24
C VAL A 63 22.45 10.45 -3.39
N ARG A 64 22.16 9.22 -2.94
CA ARG A 64 23.12 8.40 -2.16
C ARG A 64 24.18 7.73 -3.04
N ALA A 65 23.92 7.55 -4.34
CA ALA A 65 24.81 6.88 -5.27
C ALA A 65 25.83 7.83 -5.95
N GLN A 66 25.80 9.13 -5.65
CA GLN A 66 26.82 10.05 -6.16
C GLN A 66 28.22 9.69 -5.63
N PRO A 67 29.24 9.59 -6.51
CA PRO A 67 30.52 9.01 -6.16
C PRO A 67 31.39 9.99 -5.37
N GLN A 68 31.51 9.78 -4.06
CA GLN A 68 32.72 10.17 -3.35
C GLN A 68 33.83 9.19 -3.75
N HIS A 69 34.70 9.66 -4.65
CA HIS A 69 35.97 9.07 -5.07
C HIS A 69 35.96 7.75 -5.86
N ARG A 70 36.73 7.77 -6.96
CA ARG A 70 37.16 6.61 -7.75
C ARG A 70 37.80 5.55 -6.85
N ALA A 71 37.21 4.36 -6.77
CA ALA A 71 37.92 3.15 -6.39
C ALA A 71 37.40 1.96 -7.22
N SER A 72 38.34 1.41 -8.00
CA SER A 72 38.40 0.06 -8.62
C SER A 72 37.12 -0.56 -9.18
N ALA A 73 37.12 -0.69 -10.52
CA ALA A 73 36.30 -1.61 -11.26
C ALA A 73 36.71 -3.06 -10.95
N GLU A 74 36.03 -3.73 -10.01
CA GLU A 74 35.98 -5.21 -9.95
C GLU A 74 34.94 -5.81 -8.98
N ALA A 75 34.02 -5.02 -8.42
CA ALA A 75 32.94 -5.52 -7.56
C ALA A 75 31.56 -4.99 -7.98
N ARG A 76 31.01 -5.48 -9.10
CA ARG A 76 29.60 -5.20 -9.48
C ARG A 76 28.84 -6.43 -9.98
N ARG A 77 29.10 -7.59 -9.39
CA ARG A 77 28.18 -8.74 -9.47
C ARG A 77 27.76 -9.12 -8.06
N GLY A 78 26.66 -8.51 -7.62
CA GLY A 78 25.95 -8.86 -6.38
C GLY A 78 26.12 -7.85 -5.25
N SER A 79 24.98 -7.50 -4.64
CA SER A 79 24.82 -6.79 -3.37
C SER A 79 24.76 -5.26 -3.42
N GLY A 80 23.56 -4.74 -3.15
CA GLY A 80 23.27 -3.32 -2.93
C GLY A 80 21.96 -2.85 -3.57
N SER A 81 20.82 -3.46 -3.25
CA SER A 81 19.53 -2.77 -3.49
C SER A 81 19.55 -1.52 -2.63
N GLY A 82 19.93 -0.37 -3.22
CA GLY A 82 20.05 0.88 -2.48
C GLY A 82 18.72 1.17 -1.78
N THR A 83 18.72 1.17 -0.45
CA THR A 83 17.51 1.48 0.31
C THR A 83 17.38 3.00 0.39
N SER A 84 16.22 3.53 0.00
CA SER A 84 15.88 4.93 0.25
C SER A 84 15.00 5.03 1.49
N ILE A 85 14.80 6.25 2.00
CA ILE A 85 13.86 6.51 3.09
C ILE A 85 12.45 5.99 2.79
N ILE A 86 12.01 6.02 1.52
CA ILE A 86 10.70 5.50 1.10
C ILE A 86 10.59 4.00 1.39
N LYS A 87 11.59 3.20 1.00
CA LYS A 87 11.59 1.77 1.31
C LYS A 87 11.75 1.50 2.80
N GLN A 88 12.49 2.34 3.53
CA GLN A 88 12.61 2.19 4.98
C GLN A 88 11.28 2.43 5.70
N LEU A 89 10.44 3.33 5.20
CA LEU A 89 9.16 3.69 5.80
C LEU A 89 8.00 2.79 5.37
N PHE A 90 7.94 2.42 4.08
CA PHE A 90 6.76 1.77 3.49
C PHE A 90 6.99 0.33 3.01
N GLU A 91 8.24 -0.15 2.87
CA GLU A 91 8.50 -1.49 2.32
C GLU A 91 8.48 -2.59 3.39
N GLY A 92 7.38 -3.34 3.41
CA GLY A 92 7.25 -4.59 4.15
C GLY A 92 7.72 -5.81 3.37
N GLN A 93 7.79 -6.96 4.05
CA GLN A 93 8.06 -8.26 3.44
C GLN A 93 7.07 -9.31 3.90
N LEU A 94 6.61 -10.10 2.93
CA LEU A 94 5.82 -11.31 3.10
C LEU A 94 6.69 -12.55 2.82
N SER A 95 6.38 -13.66 3.50
CA SER A 95 6.82 -15.00 3.13
C SER A 95 5.61 -15.86 2.80
N HIS A 96 5.57 -16.34 1.56
CA HIS A 96 4.60 -17.30 1.08
C HIS A 96 5.14 -18.72 1.30
N GLY A 97 4.63 -19.38 2.34
CA GLY A 97 4.93 -20.78 2.62
C GLY A 97 4.09 -21.69 1.74
N ILE A 98 4.73 -22.36 0.78
CA ILE A 98 4.12 -23.31 -0.14
C ILE A 98 4.40 -24.71 0.37
N THR A 99 3.37 -25.44 0.80
CA THR A 99 3.48 -26.81 1.30
C THR A 99 2.94 -27.79 0.27
N CYS A 100 3.80 -28.66 -0.27
CA CYS A 100 3.36 -29.70 -1.19
C CYS A 100 2.47 -30.73 -0.47
N LEU A 101 1.26 -31.01 -0.98
CA LEU A 101 0.36 -31.94 -0.31
C LEU A 101 0.77 -33.41 -0.45
N LYS A 102 1.61 -33.74 -1.43
CA LYS A 102 2.16 -35.10 -1.65
C LYS A 102 3.36 -35.41 -0.75
N CYS A 103 4.45 -34.64 -0.86
CA CYS A 103 5.70 -34.90 -0.13
C CYS A 103 5.85 -34.10 1.17
N LYS A 104 4.91 -33.20 1.49
CA LYS A 104 4.92 -32.32 2.68
C LYS A 104 6.11 -31.37 2.78
N THR A 105 6.93 -31.25 1.74
CA THR A 105 8.03 -30.28 1.73
C THR A 105 7.47 -28.87 1.66
N ILE A 106 8.06 -27.98 2.47
CA ILE A 106 7.70 -26.56 2.55
C ILE A 106 8.78 -25.76 1.82
N THR A 107 8.36 -24.90 0.90
CA THR A 107 9.22 -23.92 0.24
C THR A 107 8.70 -22.52 0.51
N ASN A 108 9.56 -21.60 0.92
CA ASN A 108 9.19 -20.22 1.18
C ASN A 108 9.57 -19.33 0.00
N ARG A 109 8.66 -18.45 -0.42
CA ARG A 109 8.93 -17.38 -1.38
C ARG A 109 8.76 -16.03 -0.71
N SER A 110 9.82 -15.23 -0.70
CA SER A 110 9.78 -13.88 -0.16
C SER A 110 9.27 -12.89 -1.21
N GLU A 111 8.40 -11.99 -0.78
CA GLU A 111 7.85 -10.91 -1.61
C GLU A 111 7.90 -9.60 -0.82
N SER A 112 8.27 -8.50 -1.49
CA SER A 112 8.24 -7.17 -0.89
C SER A 112 6.95 -6.45 -1.27
N PHE A 113 6.36 -5.70 -0.34
CA PHE A 113 5.15 -4.93 -0.59
C PHE A 113 5.29 -3.50 -0.09
N THR A 114 4.58 -2.56 -0.73
CA THR A 114 4.40 -1.17 -0.26
C THR A 114 2.96 -0.93 0.20
N ILE A 115 2.00 -1.61 -0.42
CA ILE A 115 0.58 -1.55 -0.11
C ILE A 115 0.04 -2.98 -0.05
N LEU A 116 -0.67 -3.34 1.02
CA LEU A 116 -1.40 -4.60 1.11
C LEU A 116 -2.80 -4.42 0.56
N SER A 117 -3.10 -5.08 -0.56
CA SER A 117 -4.41 -5.02 -1.19
C SER A 117 -5.31 -6.14 -0.69
N LEU A 118 -6.16 -5.83 0.27
CA LEU A 118 -7.00 -6.79 1.01
C LEU A 118 -8.28 -7.12 0.23
N PRO A 119 -8.63 -8.41 0.09
CA PRO A 119 -9.94 -8.81 -0.41
C PRO A 119 -11.02 -8.42 0.59
N LEU A 120 -12.23 -8.15 0.09
CA LEU A 120 -13.39 -7.93 0.93
C LEU A 120 -14.17 -9.23 1.07
N PRO A 121 -14.49 -9.67 2.31
CA PRO A 121 -15.32 -10.85 2.52
C PRO A 121 -16.73 -10.62 1.94
N SER A 122 -17.41 -11.73 1.64
CA SER A 122 -18.78 -11.69 1.11
C SER A 122 -19.75 -11.26 2.21
N GLY A 123 -20.07 -9.97 2.28
CA GLY A 123 -20.95 -9.40 3.30
C GLY A 123 -21.24 -7.92 3.07
N ARG A 124 -22.25 -7.40 3.77
CA ARG A 124 -22.56 -5.96 3.76
C ARG A 124 -21.66 -5.16 4.71
N VAL A 125 -21.24 -5.79 5.81
CA VAL A 125 -20.41 -5.19 6.85
C VAL A 125 -19.34 -6.20 7.25
N CYS A 126 -18.10 -5.76 7.42
CA CYS A 126 -16.99 -6.55 7.95
C CYS A 126 -16.00 -5.65 8.71
N SER A 127 -15.08 -6.25 9.44
CA SER A 127 -13.94 -5.57 10.06
C SER A 127 -12.71 -5.57 9.14
N LEU A 128 -11.72 -4.71 9.44
CA LEU A 128 -10.42 -4.74 8.78
C LEU A 128 -9.69 -6.06 9.08
N GLU A 129 -9.87 -6.56 10.30
CA GLU A 129 -9.38 -7.85 10.78
C GLU A 129 -9.95 -9.01 9.96
N ASP A 130 -11.25 -8.99 9.61
CA ASP A 130 -11.84 -10.00 8.72
C ASP A 130 -11.16 -9.98 7.34
N CYS A 131 -10.84 -8.78 6.83
CA CYS A 131 -10.16 -8.63 5.53
C CYS A 131 -8.71 -9.14 5.60
N LEU A 132 -8.02 -8.92 6.72
CA LEU A 132 -6.68 -9.46 6.98
C LEU A 132 -6.73 -10.98 7.13
N GLU A 133 -7.71 -11.53 7.84
CA GLU A 133 -7.91 -12.97 7.95
C GLU A 133 -8.12 -13.61 6.58
N CYS A 134 -8.97 -13.02 5.73
CA CYS A 134 -9.13 -13.49 4.35
C CYS A 134 -7.83 -13.42 3.54
N PHE A 135 -6.99 -12.39 3.73
CA PHE A 135 -5.72 -12.27 3.03
C PHE A 135 -4.67 -13.30 3.50
N PHE A 136 -4.60 -13.57 4.81
CA PHE A 136 -3.63 -14.49 5.41
C PHE A 136 -4.12 -15.93 5.56
N GLN A 137 -5.35 -16.21 5.11
CA GLN A 137 -5.90 -17.55 5.03
C GLN A 137 -5.03 -18.43 4.13
N SER A 138 -4.91 -19.71 4.47
CA SER A 138 -4.22 -20.67 3.61
C SER A 138 -5.10 -21.05 2.42
N ASP A 139 -4.61 -20.82 1.22
CA ASP A 139 -5.26 -21.24 -0.02
C ASP A 139 -4.75 -22.61 -0.47
N THR A 140 -5.64 -23.46 -0.99
CA THR A 140 -5.25 -24.74 -1.59
C THR A 140 -5.28 -24.64 -3.11
N LEU A 141 -4.11 -24.79 -3.72
CA LEU A 141 -3.94 -24.80 -5.16
C LEU A 141 -4.11 -26.22 -5.67
N THR A 142 -5.19 -26.45 -6.41
CA THR A 142 -5.58 -27.74 -6.99
C THR A 142 -5.81 -27.62 -8.49
N TRP A 143 -5.88 -28.77 -9.17
CA TRP A 143 -6.22 -28.85 -10.61
C TRP A 143 -5.33 -27.97 -11.49
N ASN A 144 -5.90 -26.96 -12.14
CA ASN A 144 -5.21 -26.09 -13.08
C ASN A 144 -4.19 -25.14 -12.40
N ASN A 145 -4.24 -25.02 -11.07
CA ASN A 145 -3.36 -24.15 -10.28
C ASN A 145 -2.23 -24.91 -9.59
N GLN A 146 -2.03 -26.20 -9.89
CA GLN A 146 -0.95 -27.00 -9.30
C GLN A 146 0.42 -26.36 -9.49
N ILE A 147 1.27 -26.46 -8.47
CA ILE A 147 2.64 -25.93 -8.49
C ILE A 147 3.63 -27.06 -8.73
N HIS A 148 4.65 -26.78 -9.54
CA HIS A 148 5.77 -27.70 -9.72
C HIS A 148 6.55 -27.88 -8.41
N CYS A 149 6.57 -29.10 -7.88
CA CYS A 149 7.35 -29.46 -6.71
C CYS A 149 8.72 -30.01 -7.13
N CYS A 150 9.80 -29.31 -6.78
CA CYS A 150 11.17 -29.73 -7.12
C CYS A 150 11.57 -31.09 -6.54
N TRP A 151 10.95 -31.51 -5.43
CA TRP A 151 11.20 -32.81 -4.80
C TRP A 151 10.40 -33.95 -5.45
N CYS A 152 9.19 -33.67 -5.95
CA CYS A 152 8.38 -34.66 -6.66
C CYS A 152 8.67 -34.71 -8.17
N GLY A 153 9.40 -33.72 -8.70
CA GLY A 153 9.68 -33.57 -10.14
C GLY A 153 8.44 -33.33 -11.01
N THR A 154 7.29 -33.05 -10.41
CA THR A 154 5.97 -32.97 -11.07
C THR A 154 5.11 -31.89 -10.44
N ASN A 155 4.05 -31.46 -11.15
CA ASN A 155 3.05 -30.56 -10.60
C ASN A 155 2.23 -31.28 -9.53
N GLN A 156 2.05 -30.63 -8.39
CA GLN A 156 1.37 -31.18 -7.23
C GLN A 156 0.39 -30.16 -6.65
N ASP A 157 -0.65 -30.67 -6.02
CA ASP A 157 -1.49 -29.84 -5.16
C ASP A 157 -0.65 -29.30 -4.01
N ALA A 158 -0.86 -28.05 -3.64
CA ALA A 158 -0.10 -27.37 -2.61
C ALA A 158 -0.98 -26.42 -1.81
N THR A 159 -0.68 -26.23 -0.53
CA THR A 159 -1.25 -25.12 0.24
C THR A 159 -0.28 -23.95 0.25
N VAL A 160 -0.79 -22.74 0.10
CA VAL A 160 -0.02 -21.50 0.16
C VAL A 160 -0.56 -20.66 1.30
N LYS A 161 0.34 -20.18 2.16
CA LYS A 161 -0.02 -19.26 3.24
C LYS A 161 0.95 -18.09 3.26
N ALA A 162 0.42 -16.87 3.19
CA ALA A 162 1.21 -15.66 3.40
C ALA A 162 1.45 -15.44 4.91
N THR A 163 2.60 -14.86 5.24
CA THR A 163 2.92 -14.39 6.60
C THR A 163 3.78 -13.15 6.50
N ILE A 164 3.62 -12.21 7.43
CA ILE A 164 4.47 -11.03 7.51
C ILE A 164 5.81 -11.43 8.13
N THR A 165 6.91 -11.23 7.40
CA THR A 165 8.28 -11.41 7.92
C THR A 165 8.88 -10.10 8.40
N ARG A 166 8.50 -8.98 7.76
CA ARG A 166 8.90 -7.63 8.16
C ARG A 166 7.74 -6.67 7.94
N ALA A 167 7.22 -6.10 9.01
CA ALA A 167 6.20 -5.05 8.93
C ALA A 167 6.89 -3.68 8.73
N PRO A 168 6.38 -2.80 7.83
CA PRO A 168 6.95 -1.48 7.64
C PRO A 168 6.53 -0.53 8.77
N PRO A 169 7.31 0.53 9.07
CA PRO A 169 6.89 1.56 10.02
C PRO A 169 5.57 2.24 9.69
N ILE A 170 5.26 2.43 8.40
CA ILE A 170 3.97 2.92 7.91
C ILE A 170 3.39 1.84 7.00
N ILE A 171 2.21 1.33 7.34
CA ILE A 171 1.53 0.30 6.56
C ILE A 171 0.30 0.87 5.88
N ILE A 172 0.12 0.53 4.60
CA ILE A 172 -0.98 1.01 3.78
C ILE A 172 -1.84 -0.18 3.40
N PHE A 173 -3.10 -0.14 3.78
CA PHE A 173 -4.10 -1.11 3.34
C PHE A 173 -4.94 -0.51 2.22
N HIS A 174 -5.02 -1.23 1.11
CA HIS A 174 -5.94 -0.97 0.02
C HIS A 174 -7.10 -1.96 0.10
N LEU A 175 -8.32 -1.45 0.19
CA LEU A 175 -9.53 -2.26 0.17
C LEU A 175 -9.91 -2.53 -1.29
N LYS A 176 -9.84 -3.80 -1.75
CA LYS A 176 -10.13 -4.21 -3.14
C LYS A 176 -11.64 -4.10 -3.44
N ARG A 177 -12.13 -2.86 -3.53
CA ARG A 177 -13.55 -2.56 -3.80
C ARG A 177 -13.94 -2.77 -5.25
N PHE A 178 -12.99 -2.77 -6.17
CA PHE A 178 -13.28 -2.92 -7.59
C PHE A 178 -13.13 -4.38 -7.99
N ALA A 179 -14.26 -5.04 -8.21
CA ALA A 179 -14.32 -6.45 -8.58
C ALA A 179 -15.10 -6.63 -9.88
N TRP A 180 -14.71 -7.65 -10.64
CA TRP A 180 -15.50 -8.11 -11.78
C TRP A 180 -16.66 -8.96 -11.27
N GLN A 181 -17.88 -8.55 -11.60
CA GLN A 181 -19.08 -9.35 -11.39
C GLN A 181 -19.71 -9.62 -12.77
N ASP A 182 -19.66 -10.89 -13.18
CA ASP A 182 -20.07 -11.35 -14.51
C ASP A 182 -19.32 -10.63 -15.65
N LYS A 183 -19.97 -9.65 -16.30
CA LYS A 183 -19.47 -8.91 -17.46
C LYS A 183 -19.16 -7.44 -17.16
N HIS A 184 -19.42 -6.98 -15.93
CA HIS A 184 -19.25 -5.58 -15.55
C HIS A 184 -18.35 -5.46 -14.31
N ARG A 185 -17.47 -4.46 -14.35
CA ARG A 185 -16.68 -4.06 -13.19
C ARG A 185 -17.59 -3.25 -12.28
N ARG A 186 -17.67 -3.63 -11.01
CA ARG A 186 -18.53 -2.96 -10.01
C ARG A 186 -17.73 -2.59 -8.78
N LYS A 187 -18.13 -1.49 -8.14
CA LYS A 187 -17.64 -1.09 -6.82
C LYS A 187 -18.43 -1.79 -5.72
N LEU A 188 -17.71 -2.46 -4.82
CA LEU A 188 -18.23 -3.07 -3.61
C LEU A 188 -18.48 -1.98 -2.55
N SER A 189 -19.73 -1.88 -2.12
CA SER A 189 -20.19 -0.93 -1.10
C SER A 189 -20.16 -1.53 0.32
N THR A 190 -19.34 -2.56 0.55
CA THR A 190 -19.20 -3.18 1.87
C THR A 190 -18.65 -2.17 2.88
N THR A 191 -19.33 -2.00 4.00
CA THR A 191 -18.85 -1.16 5.10
C THR A 191 -17.76 -1.90 5.84
N VAL A 192 -16.54 -1.34 5.87
CA VAL A 192 -15.40 -1.94 6.57
C VAL A 192 -15.15 -1.14 7.84
N CYS A 193 -15.35 -1.75 9.00
CA CYS A 193 -15.00 -1.19 10.31
C CYS A 193 -13.49 -1.30 10.52
N TYR A 194 -12.79 -0.20 10.81
CA TYR A 194 -11.34 -0.22 11.00
C TYR A 194 -10.94 0.48 12.30
N PRO A 195 -10.02 -0.10 13.09
CA PRO A 195 -9.65 0.44 14.40
C PRO A 195 -8.80 1.71 14.26
N PHE A 196 -9.08 2.76 15.02
CA PHE A 196 -8.25 3.98 14.98
C PHE A 196 -6.91 3.82 15.69
N HIS A 197 -6.86 2.89 16.64
CA HIS A 197 -5.72 2.62 17.51
C HIS A 197 -5.61 1.13 17.76
N ASN A 198 -4.41 0.68 18.13
CA ASN A 198 -4.13 -0.68 18.57
C ASN A 198 -4.43 -1.77 17.53
N LEU A 199 -4.23 -1.48 16.22
CA LEU A 199 -4.29 -2.52 15.19
C LEU A 199 -3.08 -3.44 15.35
N ASP A 200 -3.30 -4.67 15.81
CA ASP A 200 -2.23 -5.65 16.04
C ASP A 200 -2.06 -6.59 14.85
N LEU A 201 -0.88 -6.54 14.21
CA LEU A 201 -0.53 -7.44 13.11
C LEU A 201 0.26 -8.68 13.55
N SER A 202 0.52 -8.83 14.86
CA SER A 202 1.24 -9.99 15.42
C SER A 202 0.64 -11.35 15.03
N PRO A 203 -0.70 -11.54 14.96
CA PRO A 203 -1.30 -12.81 14.53
C PRO A 203 -0.92 -13.26 13.12
N TYR A 204 -0.54 -12.31 12.25
CA TYR A 204 -0.18 -12.56 10.86
C TYR A 204 1.34 -12.60 10.64
N SER A 205 2.13 -12.36 11.69
CA SER A 205 3.60 -12.36 11.61
C SER A 205 4.19 -13.73 11.93
N SER A 206 5.25 -14.08 11.21
CA SER A 206 6.02 -15.32 11.40
C SER A 206 7.05 -15.24 12.53
N THR A 207 7.40 -14.04 12.98
CA THR A 207 8.55 -13.81 13.84
C THR A 207 8.11 -13.23 15.19
N PHE A 208 8.25 -14.03 16.26
CA PHE A 208 8.04 -13.61 17.65
C PHE A 208 8.99 -12.50 18.13
N LEU A 209 10.01 -12.12 17.32
CA LEU A 209 11.02 -11.13 17.68
C LEU A 209 10.58 -9.66 17.42
N TYR A 210 9.50 -9.43 16.68
CA TYR A 210 8.94 -8.09 16.51
C TYR A 210 7.79 -7.88 17.49
N ASN A 211 8.15 -7.75 18.77
CA ASN A 211 7.21 -7.30 19.79
C ASN A 211 6.65 -5.93 19.37
N ASN A 212 5.34 -5.89 19.13
CA ASN A 212 4.52 -4.69 18.94
C ASN A 212 4.45 -4.11 17.52
N ALA A 213 4.03 -4.93 16.54
CA ALA A 213 3.49 -4.43 15.27
C ALA A 213 2.07 -3.85 15.48
N VAL A 214 1.97 -2.86 16.37
CA VAL A 214 0.74 -2.20 16.78
C VAL A 214 0.66 -0.84 16.10
N TYR A 215 -0.39 -0.62 15.31
CA TYR A 215 -0.53 0.58 14.49
C TYR A 215 -1.70 1.47 14.94
N SER A 216 -1.62 2.74 14.55
CA SER A 216 -2.69 3.72 14.75
C SER A 216 -2.97 4.45 13.45
N LEU A 217 -4.25 4.56 13.11
CA LEU A 217 -4.69 5.19 11.87
C LEU A 217 -4.25 6.67 11.84
N CYS A 218 -3.62 7.08 10.75
CA CYS A 218 -3.16 8.45 10.53
C CYS A 218 -3.84 9.14 9.34
N ALA A 219 -4.25 8.38 8.32
CA ALA A 219 -5.00 8.93 7.19
C ALA A 219 -5.92 7.89 6.54
N VAL A 220 -6.98 8.38 5.90
CA VAL A 220 -7.93 7.61 5.10
C VAL A 220 -8.12 8.32 3.77
N VAL A 221 -8.00 7.60 2.66
CA VAL A 221 -8.45 8.08 1.35
C VAL A 221 -9.82 7.47 1.10
N ASN A 222 -10.81 8.32 0.91
CA ASN A 222 -12.18 7.94 0.60
C ASN A 222 -12.42 8.03 -0.90
N HIS A 223 -13.28 7.17 -1.43
CA HIS A 223 -13.75 7.24 -2.80
C HIS A 223 -15.29 7.19 -2.82
N THR A 224 -15.91 8.18 -3.44
CA THR A 224 -17.36 8.24 -3.72
C THR A 224 -17.60 8.09 -5.21
N GLY A 225 -18.78 7.60 -5.62
CA GLY A 225 -19.07 7.31 -7.03
C GLY A 225 -18.61 5.93 -7.49
N ASP A 226 -18.61 5.73 -8.82
CA ASP A 226 -18.27 4.47 -9.49
C ASP A 226 -16.86 4.56 -10.11
N ILE A 227 -16.47 3.53 -10.85
CA ILE A 227 -15.10 3.36 -11.29
C ILE A 227 -14.69 4.27 -12.46
N ASP A 228 -15.65 4.67 -13.29
CA ASP A 228 -15.41 5.54 -14.44
C ASP A 228 -15.68 7.03 -14.11
N TYR A 229 -16.38 7.28 -12.99
CA TYR A 229 -16.66 8.60 -12.47
C TYR A 229 -16.83 8.54 -10.95
N GLY A 230 -15.96 9.23 -10.24
CA GLY A 230 -15.96 9.29 -8.79
C GLY A 230 -15.18 10.49 -8.29
N HIS A 231 -15.16 10.62 -6.97
CA HIS A 231 -14.49 11.71 -6.27
C HIS A 231 -13.71 11.18 -5.08
N TYR A 232 -12.46 11.58 -4.97
CA TYR A 232 -11.57 11.20 -3.88
C TYR A 232 -11.45 12.34 -2.89
N THR A 233 -11.56 12.00 -1.60
CA THR A 233 -11.29 12.92 -0.50
C THR A 233 -10.34 12.26 0.49
N ALA A 234 -9.68 13.04 1.34
CA ALA A 234 -8.75 12.50 2.33
C ALA A 234 -9.11 12.97 3.73
N PHE A 235 -9.12 12.05 4.69
CA PHE A 235 -9.17 12.38 6.11
C PHE A 235 -7.79 12.18 6.71
N CYS A 236 -7.21 13.21 7.31
CA CYS A 236 -5.88 13.14 7.89
C CYS A 236 -5.90 13.59 9.34
N LYS A 237 -5.17 12.87 10.20
CA LYS A 237 -4.97 13.25 11.59
C LYS A 237 -3.80 14.21 11.69
N HIS A 238 -4.06 15.43 12.14
CA HIS A 238 -3.01 16.43 12.29
C HIS A 238 -2.07 16.08 13.45
N SER A 239 -0.77 16.06 13.20
CA SER A 239 0.23 15.52 14.13
C SER A 239 0.35 16.32 15.43
N ALA A 240 0.20 17.65 15.38
CA ALA A 240 0.33 18.53 16.54
C ALA A 240 -0.97 18.66 17.36
N THR A 241 -2.12 18.84 16.69
CA THR A 241 -3.41 19.04 17.37
C THR A 241 -4.12 17.73 17.70
N LYS A 242 -3.71 16.62 17.09
CA LYS A 242 -4.34 15.29 17.20
C LYS A 242 -5.80 15.24 16.74
N HIS A 243 -6.29 16.29 16.06
CA HIS A 243 -7.62 16.35 15.46
C HIS A 243 -7.63 15.84 14.02
N TRP A 244 -8.79 15.37 13.58
CA TRP A 244 -9.03 14.95 12.21
C TRP A 244 -9.55 16.09 11.34
N TYR A 245 -9.09 16.12 10.10
CA TYR A 245 -9.52 17.07 9.09
C TYR A 245 -9.88 16.34 7.80
N SER A 246 -10.96 16.77 7.17
CA SER A 246 -11.35 16.38 5.82
C SER A 246 -10.77 17.37 4.81
N PHE A 247 -10.07 16.82 3.81
CA PHE A 247 -9.50 17.51 2.67
C PHE A 247 -10.31 17.09 1.44
N ASP A 248 -11.12 18.03 0.95
CA ASP A 248 -11.95 17.90 -0.24
C ASP A 248 -11.54 19.01 -1.22
N ASP A 249 -10.59 18.69 -2.10
CA ASP A 249 -9.90 19.63 -2.97
C ASP A 249 -9.36 20.86 -2.22
N VAL A 250 -9.99 22.03 -2.42
CA VAL A 250 -9.62 23.30 -1.78
C VAL A 250 -10.25 23.49 -0.40
N GLN A 251 -11.21 22.65 -0.02
CA GLN A 251 -11.94 22.76 1.24
C GLN A 251 -11.31 21.89 2.31
N VAL A 252 -10.87 22.53 3.40
CA VAL A 252 -10.35 21.85 4.59
C VAL A 252 -11.30 22.10 5.76
N THR A 253 -11.84 21.02 6.33
CA THR A 253 -12.79 21.12 7.45
C THR A 253 -12.40 20.18 8.58
N ARG A 254 -12.52 20.64 9.82
CA ARG A 254 -12.30 19.78 10.98
C ARG A 254 -13.49 18.83 11.13
N ILE A 255 -13.21 17.54 11.33
CA ILE A 255 -14.22 16.50 11.53
C ILE A 255 -14.06 15.82 12.90
N PRO A 256 -15.15 15.35 13.53
CA PRO A 256 -15.06 14.54 14.73
C PRO A 256 -14.52 13.14 14.42
N ASP A 257 -13.85 12.50 15.37
CA ASP A 257 -13.28 11.16 15.22
C ASP A 257 -14.32 10.13 14.72
N ALA A 258 -15.57 10.21 15.20
CA ALA A 258 -16.65 9.32 14.77
C ALA A 258 -16.97 9.43 13.26
N ALA A 259 -16.73 10.57 12.63
CA ALA A 259 -16.96 10.78 11.20
C ALA A 259 -15.83 10.21 10.32
N VAL A 260 -14.69 9.83 10.91
CA VAL A 260 -13.58 9.22 10.17
C VAL A 260 -14.00 7.86 9.63
N GLN A 261 -14.83 7.11 10.37
CA GLN A 261 -15.36 5.81 9.97
C GLN A 261 -16.39 5.95 8.84
N THR A 262 -15.99 5.58 7.62
CA THR A 262 -16.83 5.68 6.41
C THR A 262 -16.93 4.36 5.68
N ASP A 263 -18.01 4.18 4.91
CA ASP A 263 -18.18 3.08 3.95
C ASP A 263 -17.44 3.35 2.62
N THR A 264 -16.99 4.59 2.41
CA THR A 264 -16.26 5.05 1.22
C THR A 264 -14.75 4.93 1.36
N ALA A 265 -14.24 4.56 2.54
CA ALA A 265 -12.81 4.34 2.78
C ALA A 265 -12.23 3.37 1.74
N TYR A 266 -11.12 3.75 1.11
CA TYR A 266 -10.49 3.04 0.01
C TYR A 266 -9.02 2.68 0.31
N LEU A 267 -8.25 3.64 0.82
CA LEU A 267 -6.90 3.41 1.37
C LEU A 267 -6.88 3.80 2.85
N LEU A 268 -6.24 2.98 3.68
CA LEU A 268 -6.03 3.24 5.11
C LEU A 268 -4.53 3.31 5.37
N PHE A 269 -4.07 4.40 6.00
CA PHE A 269 -2.68 4.62 6.38
C PHE A 269 -2.55 4.49 7.89
N TYR A 270 -1.66 3.60 8.31
CA TYR A 270 -1.43 3.18 9.68
C TYR A 270 0.04 3.32 10.07
#